data_AF-A0A3P7JC38-F1
#
_entry.id   AF-A0A3P7JC38-F1
#
_cell.length_a   1.000
_cell.length_b   1.000
_cell.length_c   1.000
_cell.angle_alpha   90.00
_cell.angle_beta   90.00
_cell.angle_gamma   90.00
#
_symmetry.space_group_name_H-M   'P 1'
#
loop_
_entity.id
_entity.type
_entity.pdbx_description
1 polymer ?
#
loop_
_entity_poly.entity_id
_entity_poly.type
_entity_poly.pdbx_seq_one_letter_code
_entity_poly.pdbx_strand_id
1 'polypeptide(L)'
;MKHRPNRNTVYGYSTSGGVGAYEIKGEMNGVFMKYLKAHLNQQVSVIQMINDTLRVEQLSSKLVVKFILKKLDEVNPLDIEGDEKVCDVQVPELRSTLTRPRSLTDPLIWDGHTVSFDHHTIHWRLMHVANFQFPSFPELPNPVHVRFDELALNVTIWFDFCGHFTNKVYVFSSVGDLIDDATEEFEDKRLSENALSHIAYLSFPPELDASKERLVSDDDEGVSLCLLLSHLQRSKGELKCTILLKSTADQEVVATREVILGHVLITRIEMFK
;
A
#
# COMPACT_ATOMS: atom_id res chain seq x y z
N MET A 1 7.65 -5.80 -37.98
CA MET A 1 6.57 -6.35 -37.12
C MET A 1 5.24 -6.21 -37.84
N LYS A 2 4.45 -7.29 -38.01
CA LYS A 2 3.09 -7.19 -38.58
C LYS A 2 2.15 -6.61 -37.52
N HIS A 3 1.52 -5.47 -37.81
CA HIS A 3 0.52 -4.85 -36.95
C HIS A 3 -0.70 -5.78 -36.84
N ARG A 4 -0.87 -6.46 -35.69
CA ARG A 4 -2.07 -7.24 -35.40
C ARG A 4 -3.08 -6.34 -34.70
N PRO A 5 -4.36 -6.33 -35.11
CA PRO A 5 -5.38 -5.54 -34.44
C PRO A 5 -5.54 -6.05 -33.00
N ASN A 6 -5.30 -5.16 -32.03
CA ASN A 6 -5.47 -5.49 -30.62
C ASN A 6 -6.96 -5.43 -30.25
N ARG A 7 -7.53 -6.51 -29.69
CA ARG A 7 -8.99 -6.68 -29.49
C ARG A 7 -9.41 -6.88 -28.03
N ASN A 8 -8.59 -6.40 -27.10
CA ASN A 8 -8.75 -6.63 -25.66
C ASN A 8 -8.45 -5.40 -24.81
N THR A 9 -8.43 -4.20 -25.40
CA THR A 9 -8.05 -2.98 -24.69
C THR A 9 -9.27 -2.16 -24.30
N VAL A 10 -9.26 -1.64 -23.07
CA VAL A 10 -10.27 -0.72 -22.56
C VAL A 10 -9.53 0.43 -21.88
N TYR A 11 -9.89 1.66 -22.22
CA TYR A 11 -9.41 2.88 -21.58
C TYR A 11 -10.62 3.59 -20.98
N GLY A 12 -10.68 3.68 -19.65
CA GLY A 12 -11.60 4.55 -18.93
C GLY A 12 -10.82 5.77 -18.44
N TYR A 13 -11.03 6.91 -19.09
CA TYR A 13 -10.43 8.17 -18.70
C TYR A 13 -11.35 8.86 -17.70
N SER A 14 -10.78 9.36 -16.59
CA SER A 14 -11.53 10.15 -15.62
C SER A 14 -12.08 11.45 -16.20
N THR A 15 -11.47 11.95 -17.27
CA THR A 15 -11.87 13.14 -18.02
C THR A 15 -11.39 13.05 -19.47
N SER A 16 -12.02 13.80 -20.36
CA SER A 16 -11.71 13.88 -21.79
C SER A 16 -10.50 14.78 -22.03
N GLY A 17 -9.89 14.67 -23.22
CA GLY A 17 -8.79 15.54 -23.62
C GLY A 17 -9.15 17.02 -23.53
N GLY A 18 -8.32 17.80 -22.84
CA GLY A 18 -8.52 19.25 -22.66
C GLY A 18 -9.37 19.66 -21.46
N VAL A 19 -9.86 18.71 -20.66
CA VAL A 19 -10.65 18.95 -19.44
C VAL A 19 -9.90 18.40 -18.21
N GLY A 20 -10.20 18.93 -17.02
CA GLY A 20 -9.60 18.50 -15.76
C GLY A 20 -10.26 17.25 -15.17
N ALA A 21 -9.54 16.51 -14.32
CA ALA A 21 -10.07 15.50 -13.42
C ALA A 21 -9.95 16.04 -11.99
N TYR A 22 -10.98 15.83 -11.16
CA TYR A 22 -11.12 16.55 -9.90
C TYR A 22 -11.20 15.63 -8.68
N GLU A 23 -10.86 16.22 -7.53
CA GLU A 23 -11.09 15.67 -6.20
C GLU A 23 -11.84 16.72 -5.38
N ILE A 24 -12.78 16.30 -4.54
CA ILE A 24 -13.55 17.22 -3.70
C ILE A 24 -12.84 17.35 -2.36
N LYS A 25 -12.53 18.59 -1.96
CA LYS A 25 -11.85 18.86 -0.69
C LYS A 25 -12.65 18.27 0.49
N GLY A 26 -12.00 17.41 1.27
CA GLY A 26 -12.61 16.72 2.42
C GLY A 26 -13.24 15.37 2.08
N GLU A 27 -13.37 15.01 0.80
CA GLU A 27 -13.72 13.65 0.39
C GLU A 27 -12.46 12.78 0.29
N MET A 28 -12.59 11.50 0.67
CA MET A 28 -11.47 10.55 0.65
C MET A 28 -11.07 10.09 -0.75
N ASN A 29 -11.98 10.16 -1.73
CA ASN A 29 -11.76 9.63 -3.07
C ASN A 29 -11.84 10.76 -4.10
N GLY A 30 -11.01 10.69 -5.13
CA GLY A 30 -11.24 11.48 -6.34
C GLY A 30 -12.58 11.12 -6.98
N VAL A 31 -13.15 12.06 -7.72
CA VAL A 31 -14.53 11.98 -8.26
C VAL A 31 -14.75 10.69 -9.05
N PHE A 32 -13.80 10.31 -9.91
CA PHE A 32 -13.92 9.10 -10.71
C PHE A 32 -13.97 7.83 -9.85
N MET A 33 -13.07 7.72 -8.86
CA MET A 33 -12.99 6.54 -7.99
C MET A 33 -14.18 6.44 -7.03
N LYS A 34 -14.73 7.60 -6.61
CA LYS A 34 -15.94 7.68 -5.78
C LYS A 34 -17.09 6.87 -6.38
N TYR A 35 -17.29 6.97 -7.69
CA TYR A 35 -18.34 6.26 -8.41
C TYR A 35 -17.89 4.87 -8.87
N LEU A 36 -16.68 4.74 -9.43
CA LEU A 36 -16.19 3.46 -9.97
C LEU A 36 -16.25 2.32 -8.95
N LYS A 37 -15.86 2.60 -7.69
CA LYS A 37 -15.82 1.59 -6.63
C LYS A 37 -17.17 0.92 -6.35
N ALA A 38 -18.28 1.57 -6.63
CA ALA A 38 -19.62 1.01 -6.46
C ALA A 38 -19.93 -0.11 -7.50
N HIS A 39 -19.18 -0.13 -8.61
CA HIS A 39 -19.40 -1.04 -9.73
C HIS A 39 -18.33 -2.14 -9.85
N LEU A 40 -17.16 -2.01 -9.19
CA LEU A 40 -16.02 -2.93 -9.36
C LEU A 40 -16.34 -4.41 -9.09
N ASN A 41 -17.26 -4.70 -8.18
CA ASN A 41 -17.62 -6.06 -7.78
C ASN A 41 -18.80 -6.64 -8.59
N GLN A 42 -19.33 -5.90 -9.55
CA GLN A 42 -20.48 -6.35 -10.34
C GLN A 42 -20.04 -7.39 -11.39
N GLN A 43 -20.84 -8.45 -11.55
CA GLN A 43 -20.63 -9.46 -12.59
C GLN A 43 -21.12 -8.98 -13.95
N VAL A 44 -20.55 -7.88 -14.43
CA VAL A 44 -20.83 -7.27 -15.72
C VAL A 44 -19.54 -7.13 -16.53
N SER A 45 -19.66 -6.88 -17.84
CA SER A 45 -18.48 -6.62 -18.66
C SER A 45 -17.77 -5.33 -18.23
N VAL A 46 -16.44 -5.25 -18.42
CA VAL A 46 -15.66 -4.04 -18.09
C VAL A 46 -16.20 -2.79 -18.79
N ILE A 47 -16.69 -2.93 -20.04
CA ILE A 47 -17.34 -1.83 -20.76
C ILE A 47 -18.61 -1.37 -20.04
N GLN A 48 -19.46 -2.31 -19.64
CA GLN A 48 -20.70 -1.98 -18.93
C GLN A 48 -20.41 -1.32 -17.58
N MET A 49 -19.47 -1.89 -16.80
CA MET A 49 -19.04 -1.34 -15.52
C MET A 49 -18.56 0.11 -15.62
N ILE A 50 -17.76 0.43 -16.64
CA ILE A 50 -17.30 1.81 -16.86
C ILE A 50 -18.47 2.69 -17.30
N ASN A 51 -19.31 2.24 -18.25
CA ASN A 51 -20.49 3.00 -18.67
C ASN A 51 -21.42 3.33 -17.50
N ASP A 52 -21.65 2.39 -16.59
CA ASP A 52 -22.46 2.61 -15.39
C ASP A 52 -21.84 3.65 -14.45
N THR A 53 -20.50 3.67 -14.36
CA THR A 53 -19.76 4.69 -13.59
C THR A 53 -19.89 6.09 -14.19
N LEU A 54 -19.82 6.21 -15.52
CA LEU A 54 -19.87 7.51 -16.21
C LEU A 54 -21.29 8.03 -16.41
N ARG A 55 -22.23 7.09 -16.54
CA ARG A 55 -23.58 7.18 -17.08
C ARG A 55 -23.71 7.75 -18.49
N VAL A 56 -22.82 7.36 -19.41
CA VAL A 56 -23.03 7.57 -20.86
C VAL A 56 -24.26 6.75 -21.31
N GLU A 57 -25.47 7.31 -21.22
CA GLU A 57 -26.65 6.70 -21.83
C GLU A 57 -26.47 6.71 -23.35
N GLN A 58 -26.28 5.54 -23.97
CA GLN A 58 -26.61 5.41 -25.39
C GLN A 58 -28.10 5.70 -25.52
N LEU A 59 -28.44 6.90 -25.99
CA LEU A 59 -29.82 7.34 -26.25
C LEU A 59 -30.52 6.31 -27.15
N SER A 60 -31.26 5.41 -26.53
CA SER A 60 -32.45 4.83 -27.11
C SER A 60 -33.52 4.77 -26.01
N SER A 61 -34.35 5.82 -26.00
CA SER A 61 -35.74 5.72 -25.52
C SER A 61 -36.02 5.83 -24.00
N LYS A 62 -35.48 6.81 -23.26
CA LYS A 62 -35.95 7.12 -21.89
C LYS A 62 -36.05 8.60 -21.49
N LEU A 63 -36.39 9.48 -22.44
CA LEU A 63 -36.67 10.90 -22.15
C LEU A 63 -37.84 11.13 -21.16
N VAL A 64 -38.69 10.12 -20.94
CA VAL A 64 -39.90 10.23 -20.10
C VAL A 64 -39.63 9.97 -18.60
N VAL A 65 -38.57 9.22 -18.24
CA VAL A 65 -38.32 8.83 -16.84
C VAL A 65 -37.51 9.90 -16.08
N LYS A 66 -36.62 10.63 -16.78
CA LYS A 66 -35.75 11.67 -16.17
C LYS A 66 -36.56 12.85 -15.59
N PHE A 67 -37.75 13.12 -16.13
CA PHE A 67 -38.66 14.16 -15.60
C PHE A 67 -39.41 13.76 -14.33
N ILE A 68 -39.61 12.46 -14.07
CA ILE A 68 -40.38 11.97 -12.92
C ILE A 68 -39.49 11.81 -11.68
N LEU A 69 -38.21 11.43 -11.86
CA LEU A 69 -37.28 11.20 -10.74
C LEU A 69 -36.67 12.49 -10.15
N LYS A 70 -36.74 13.63 -10.85
CA LYS A 70 -36.24 14.92 -10.35
C LYS A 70 -37.03 15.50 -9.17
N LYS A 71 -38.10 14.81 -8.73
CA LYS A 71 -39.00 15.23 -7.65
C LYS A 71 -38.81 14.49 -6.31
N LEU A 72 -37.86 13.55 -6.24
CA LEU A 72 -37.50 12.86 -5.01
C LEU A 72 -36.13 13.38 -4.56
N ASP A 73 -36.14 14.35 -3.65
CA ASP A 73 -34.97 14.75 -2.87
C ASP A 73 -34.40 13.53 -2.11
N GLU A 74 -33.07 13.53 -1.95
CA GLU A 74 -32.20 12.50 -1.31
C GLU A 74 -31.72 11.32 -2.17
N VAL A 75 -31.56 11.47 -3.49
CA VAL A 75 -30.81 10.49 -4.28
C VAL A 75 -29.32 10.84 -4.24
N ASN A 76 -28.54 10.13 -3.42
CA ASN A 76 -27.09 10.10 -3.59
C ASN A 76 -26.80 9.68 -5.04
N PRO A 77 -26.06 10.49 -5.82
CA PRO A 77 -25.75 10.12 -7.19
C PRO A 77 -25.00 8.79 -7.21
N LEU A 78 -25.41 7.88 -8.10
CA LEU A 78 -24.78 6.57 -8.28
C LEU A 78 -23.66 6.62 -9.32
N ASP A 79 -23.52 7.75 -10.02
CA ASP A 79 -22.66 7.94 -11.18
C ASP A 79 -22.26 9.42 -11.34
N ILE A 80 -21.32 9.71 -12.24
CA ILE A 80 -20.76 11.06 -12.45
C ILE A 80 -21.79 12.03 -13.08
N GLU A 81 -22.61 11.58 -14.04
CA GLU A 81 -23.59 12.46 -14.70
C GLU A 81 -24.68 12.96 -13.73
N GLY A 82 -25.07 12.13 -12.76
CA GLY A 82 -26.07 12.47 -11.76
C GLY A 82 -25.59 13.42 -10.65
N ASP A 83 -24.29 13.68 -10.52
CA ASP A 83 -23.74 14.53 -9.46
C ASP A 83 -23.63 15.99 -9.91
N GLU A 84 -24.57 16.82 -9.45
CA GLU A 84 -24.66 18.26 -9.76
C GLU A 84 -23.37 19.05 -9.45
N LYS A 85 -22.49 18.54 -8.57
CA LYS A 85 -21.23 19.22 -8.25
C LYS A 85 -20.16 19.05 -9.32
N VAL A 86 -20.24 18.00 -10.13
CA VAL A 86 -19.13 17.57 -11.01
C VAL A 86 -19.56 17.31 -12.45
N CYS A 87 -20.86 17.14 -12.72
CA CYS A 87 -21.39 16.78 -14.04
C CYS A 87 -20.98 17.75 -15.16
N ASP A 88 -20.82 19.03 -14.84
CA ASP A 88 -20.49 20.09 -15.82
C ASP A 88 -18.98 20.34 -15.95
N VAL A 89 -18.16 19.80 -15.04
CA VAL A 89 -16.72 20.09 -14.99
C VAL A 89 -15.85 18.87 -15.29
N GLN A 90 -16.34 17.65 -15.03
CA GLN A 90 -15.60 16.42 -15.31
C GLN A 90 -16.33 15.57 -16.36
N VAL A 91 -15.71 15.45 -17.54
CA VAL A 91 -16.31 14.78 -18.70
C VAL A 91 -15.57 13.47 -18.98
N PRO A 92 -15.88 12.35 -18.30
CA PRO A 92 -15.15 11.10 -18.47
C PRO A 92 -15.34 10.50 -19.87
N GLU A 93 -14.37 9.69 -20.32
CA GLU A 93 -14.37 9.11 -21.67
C GLU A 93 -14.05 7.61 -21.63
N LEU A 94 -14.77 6.81 -22.42
CA LEU A 94 -14.48 5.39 -22.63
C LEU A 94 -14.03 5.14 -24.08
N ARG A 95 -12.86 4.53 -24.26
CA ARG A 95 -12.38 4.00 -25.55
C ARG A 95 -12.11 2.51 -25.42
N SER A 96 -12.55 1.70 -26.38
CA SER A 96 -12.30 0.26 -26.31
C SER A 96 -12.16 -0.41 -27.66
N THR A 97 -11.29 -1.42 -27.71
CA THR A 97 -11.22 -2.42 -28.77
C THR A 97 -11.67 -3.80 -28.29
N LEU A 98 -12.21 -3.90 -27.07
CA LEU A 98 -12.64 -5.15 -26.46
C LEU A 98 -13.84 -5.72 -27.23
N THR A 99 -13.66 -6.90 -27.81
CA THR A 99 -14.68 -7.54 -28.67
C THR A 99 -15.50 -8.62 -27.95
N ARG A 100 -15.08 -9.03 -26.75
CA ARG A 100 -15.77 -10.03 -25.94
C ARG A 100 -16.21 -9.42 -24.61
N PRO A 101 -17.33 -9.85 -24.01
CA PRO A 101 -17.85 -9.28 -22.77
C PRO A 101 -17.06 -9.77 -21.55
N ARG A 102 -15.76 -9.46 -21.48
CA ARG A 102 -14.89 -9.82 -20.34
C ARG A 102 -15.27 -9.01 -19.11
N SER A 103 -15.27 -9.65 -17.95
CA SER A 103 -15.48 -9.03 -16.64
C SER A 103 -14.20 -8.96 -15.83
N LEU A 104 -14.13 -8.06 -14.84
CA LEU A 104 -13.11 -8.13 -13.79
C LEU A 104 -13.31 -9.35 -12.87
N THR A 105 -14.49 -9.96 -12.90
CA THR A 105 -14.86 -11.14 -12.11
C THR A 105 -14.76 -12.45 -12.89
N ASP A 106 -14.22 -12.42 -14.12
CA ASP A 106 -13.99 -13.63 -14.92
C ASP A 106 -13.09 -14.60 -14.11
N PRO A 107 -13.40 -15.91 -14.06
CA PRO A 107 -12.61 -16.86 -13.30
C PRO A 107 -11.19 -16.97 -13.85
N LEU A 108 -10.21 -17.05 -12.95
CA LEU A 108 -8.81 -17.28 -13.32
C LEU A 108 -8.63 -18.73 -13.79
N ILE A 109 -8.02 -18.88 -14.96
CA ILE A 109 -7.53 -20.17 -15.46
C ILE A 109 -6.16 -20.40 -14.83
N TRP A 110 -5.96 -21.56 -14.19
CA TRP A 110 -4.77 -21.88 -13.38
C TRP A 110 -3.87 -22.96 -14.01
N ASP A 111 -4.23 -23.46 -15.19
CA ASP A 111 -3.48 -24.46 -15.95
C ASP A 111 -2.90 -23.89 -17.27
N GLY A 112 -1.97 -24.64 -17.88
CA GLY A 112 -1.36 -24.25 -19.16
C GLY A 112 -0.42 -23.05 -19.09
N HIS A 113 0.07 -22.72 -17.89
CA HIS A 113 0.99 -21.60 -17.68
C HIS A 113 2.38 -21.85 -18.29
N THR A 114 3.01 -20.75 -18.70
CA THR A 114 4.37 -20.76 -19.22
C THR A 114 5.35 -20.45 -18.09
N VAL A 115 6.62 -20.82 -18.24
CA VAL A 115 7.69 -20.41 -17.30
C VAL A 115 7.71 -18.88 -17.10
N SER A 116 7.39 -18.10 -18.14
CA SER A 116 7.28 -16.64 -18.03
C SER A 116 6.13 -16.19 -17.13
N PHE A 117 5.02 -16.92 -17.11
CA PHE A 117 3.90 -16.64 -16.20
C PHE A 117 4.29 -16.95 -14.76
N ASP A 118 4.97 -18.08 -14.53
CA ASP A 118 5.42 -18.48 -13.19
C ASP A 118 6.42 -17.47 -12.63
N HIS A 119 7.38 -17.03 -13.44
CA HIS A 119 8.32 -15.97 -13.04
C HIS A 119 7.61 -14.66 -12.69
N HIS A 120 6.62 -14.23 -13.50
CA HIS A 120 5.85 -13.03 -13.20
C HIS A 120 5.07 -13.16 -11.89
N THR A 121 4.45 -14.32 -11.67
CA THR A 121 3.68 -14.62 -10.46
C THR A 121 4.57 -14.65 -9.23
N ILE A 122 5.71 -15.34 -9.30
CA ILE A 122 6.69 -15.38 -8.21
C ILE A 122 7.19 -13.97 -7.90
N HIS A 123 7.54 -13.20 -8.92
CA HIS A 123 7.98 -11.82 -8.75
C HIS A 123 6.91 -10.96 -8.05
N TRP A 124 5.65 -11.06 -8.48
CA TRP A 124 4.55 -10.34 -7.86
C TRP A 124 4.31 -10.77 -6.41
N ARG A 125 4.35 -12.07 -6.14
CA ARG A 125 4.20 -12.61 -4.78
C ARG A 125 5.33 -12.15 -3.87
N LEU A 126 6.58 -12.21 -4.33
CA LEU A 126 7.73 -11.82 -3.52
C LEU A 126 7.71 -10.34 -3.11
N MET A 127 7.11 -9.45 -3.92
CA MET A 127 6.90 -8.05 -3.50
C MET A 127 5.93 -7.88 -2.32
N HIS A 128 5.15 -8.92 -2.00
CA HIS A 128 4.14 -8.92 -0.95
C HIS A 128 4.37 -10.01 0.10
N VAL A 129 5.33 -10.93 -0.10
CA VAL A 129 5.56 -12.15 0.71
C VAL A 129 7.04 -12.27 1.07
N ALA A 130 7.36 -12.30 2.37
CA ALA A 130 8.73 -12.39 2.86
C ALA A 130 9.32 -13.81 2.88
N ASN A 131 8.54 -14.88 3.06
CA ASN A 131 9.10 -16.20 3.38
C ASN A 131 8.71 -17.32 2.41
N PHE A 132 9.69 -18.17 2.07
CA PHE A 132 9.61 -19.31 1.14
C PHE A 132 9.10 -20.62 1.78
N GLN A 133 8.47 -20.54 2.96
CA GLN A 133 7.96 -21.72 3.66
C GLN A 133 6.47 -21.87 3.37
N PHE A 134 6.06 -23.03 2.88
CA PHE A 134 4.65 -23.33 2.61
C PHE A 134 3.96 -23.72 3.93
N PRO A 135 2.74 -23.21 4.23
CA PRO A 135 1.93 -22.28 3.46
C PRO A 135 2.40 -20.82 3.61
N SER A 136 2.75 -20.19 2.50
CA SER A 136 3.37 -18.86 2.49
C SER A 136 2.31 -17.76 2.46
N PHE A 137 2.07 -17.14 3.61
CA PHE A 137 1.27 -15.92 3.72
C PHE A 137 2.13 -14.70 3.36
N PRO A 138 1.53 -13.60 2.86
CA PRO A 138 2.22 -12.34 2.66
C PRO A 138 2.76 -11.79 3.97
N GLU A 139 4.04 -12.07 4.26
CA GLU A 139 4.73 -11.61 5.46
C GLU A 139 5.68 -10.46 5.14
N LEU A 140 5.83 -9.53 6.08
CA LEU A 140 6.95 -8.59 6.10
C LEU A 140 8.21 -9.32 6.62
N PRO A 141 9.41 -8.74 6.48
CA PRO A 141 10.62 -9.34 7.06
C PRO A 141 10.45 -9.61 8.55
N ASN A 142 11.09 -10.68 9.03
CA ASN A 142 11.16 -10.96 10.46
C ASN A 142 11.78 -9.77 11.21
N PRO A 143 11.39 -9.54 12.48
CA PRO A 143 12.03 -8.55 13.33
C PRO A 143 13.56 -8.70 13.33
N VAL A 144 14.25 -7.57 13.23
CA VAL A 144 15.71 -7.48 13.26
C VAL A 144 16.13 -7.05 14.66
N HIS A 145 16.91 -7.90 15.32
CA HIS A 145 17.45 -7.61 16.66
C HIS A 145 18.90 -7.15 16.56
N VAL A 146 19.19 -5.97 17.09
CA VAL A 146 20.52 -5.35 17.06
C VAL A 146 21.03 -5.16 18.49
N ARG A 147 22.12 -5.83 18.83
CA ARG A 147 22.72 -5.79 20.17
C ARG A 147 23.56 -4.53 20.37
N PHE A 148 23.54 -3.98 21.57
CA PHE A 148 24.44 -2.93 22.05
C PHE A 148 25.10 -3.45 23.34
N ASP A 149 26.10 -4.32 23.17
CA ASP A 149 26.68 -5.09 24.29
C ASP A 149 27.30 -4.18 25.37
N GLU A 150 27.89 -3.05 24.98
CA GLU A 150 28.47 -2.07 25.91
C GLU A 150 27.43 -1.42 26.84
N LEU A 151 26.17 -1.37 26.40
CA LEU A 151 25.06 -0.77 27.16
C LEU A 151 24.15 -1.83 27.79
N ALA A 152 24.41 -3.13 27.54
CA ALA A 152 23.52 -4.23 27.88
C ALA A 152 22.09 -4.04 27.34
N LEU A 153 21.95 -3.48 26.13
CA LEU A 153 20.68 -3.22 25.48
C LEU A 153 20.54 -3.97 24.15
N ASN A 154 19.30 -4.21 23.74
CA ASN A 154 18.95 -4.64 22.40
C ASN A 154 18.00 -3.62 21.76
N VAL A 155 18.05 -3.51 20.43
CA VAL A 155 17.08 -2.76 19.65
C VAL A 155 16.38 -3.72 18.71
N THR A 156 15.06 -3.79 18.80
CA THR A 156 14.23 -4.60 17.91
C THR A 156 13.59 -3.70 16.87
N ILE A 157 13.78 -4.01 15.59
CA ILE A 157 13.20 -3.28 14.45
C ILE A 157 12.25 -4.21 13.71
N TRP A 158 11.03 -3.77 13.48
CA TRP A 158 10.05 -4.54 12.71
C TRP A 158 9.22 -3.65 11.80
N PHE A 159 8.40 -4.27 10.97
CA PHE A 159 7.63 -3.61 9.93
C PHE A 159 6.16 -3.92 10.06
N ASP A 160 5.32 -2.96 9.68
CA ASP A 160 3.89 -3.17 9.46
C ASP A 160 3.43 -2.58 8.12
N PHE A 161 2.34 -3.10 7.58
CA PHE A 161 1.82 -2.69 6.28
C PHE A 161 1.22 -1.29 6.35
N CYS A 162 1.61 -0.43 5.40
CA CYS A 162 0.90 0.82 5.15
C CYS A 162 -0.17 0.58 4.09
N GLY A 163 -1.33 0.06 4.51
CA GLY A 163 -2.40 -0.33 3.58
C GLY A 163 -1.92 -1.35 2.53
N HIS A 164 -2.37 -1.22 1.29
CA HIS A 164 -1.97 -2.09 0.17
C HIS A 164 -0.87 -1.48 -0.71
N PHE A 165 -0.08 -0.54 -0.17
CA PHE A 165 1.04 0.05 -0.90
C PHE A 165 2.27 -0.86 -0.80
N THR A 166 2.87 -1.22 -1.94
CA THR A 166 4.13 -1.96 -1.97
C THR A 166 5.35 -1.07 -1.79
N ASN A 167 5.16 0.25 -1.88
CA ASN A 167 6.26 1.22 -1.84
C ASN A 167 6.29 2.08 -0.58
N LYS A 168 5.51 1.69 0.42
CA LYS A 168 5.42 2.34 1.73
C LYS A 168 5.30 1.27 2.81
N VAL A 169 5.92 1.50 3.96
CA VAL A 169 5.88 0.57 5.09
C VAL A 169 5.98 1.36 6.39
N TYR A 170 5.30 0.92 7.43
CA TYR A 170 5.58 1.41 8.78
C TYR A 170 6.81 0.69 9.32
N VAL A 171 7.74 1.43 9.90
CA VAL A 171 8.91 0.89 10.57
C VAL A 171 8.81 1.22 12.04
N PHE A 172 9.00 0.22 12.88
CA PHE A 172 8.99 0.32 14.32
C PHE A 172 10.37 0.04 14.89
N SER A 173 10.71 0.71 15.98
CA SER A 173 11.88 0.41 16.80
C SER A 173 11.51 0.44 18.29
N SER A 174 11.96 -0.57 19.03
CA SER A 174 11.85 -0.64 20.49
C SER A 174 13.20 -1.00 21.10
N VAL A 175 13.43 -0.55 22.33
CA VAL A 175 14.62 -0.83 23.11
C VAL A 175 14.27 -1.83 24.20
N GLY A 176 15.00 -2.94 24.25
CA GLY A 176 14.86 -3.98 25.25
C GLY A 176 16.16 -4.26 25.98
N ASP A 177 16.08 -5.05 27.06
CA ASP A 177 17.25 -5.54 27.76
C ASP A 177 17.98 -6.61 26.93
N LEU A 178 19.30 -6.63 27.02
CA LEU A 178 20.09 -7.68 26.40
C LEU A 178 19.92 -8.98 27.21
N ILE A 179 19.25 -9.96 26.61
CA ILE A 179 19.10 -11.31 27.19
C ILE A 179 20.26 -12.17 26.68
N ASP A 180 20.92 -12.90 27.58
CA ASP A 180 21.87 -13.94 27.21
C ASP A 180 21.13 -15.24 26.89
N ASP A 181 21.45 -15.84 25.73
CA ASP A 181 20.83 -17.05 25.18
C ASP A 181 20.93 -18.29 26.11
N ALA A 182 21.69 -18.20 27.20
CA ALA A 182 21.88 -19.27 28.20
C ALA A 182 20.76 -19.35 29.26
N THR A 183 19.88 -18.34 29.35
CA THR A 183 18.77 -18.28 30.29
C THR A 183 17.45 -18.15 29.53
N GLU A 184 16.99 -19.25 28.93
CA GLU A 184 15.63 -19.39 28.40
C GLU A 184 14.61 -19.43 29.56
N GLU A 185 14.44 -18.32 30.26
CA GLU A 185 13.22 -18.05 31.01
C GLU A 185 12.48 -16.94 30.27
N PHE A 186 11.57 -17.34 29.38
CA PHE A 186 10.53 -16.51 28.77
C PHE A 186 9.52 -16.04 29.84
N GLU A 187 10.01 -15.50 30.95
CA GLU A 187 9.14 -14.82 31.91
C GLU A 187 8.90 -13.40 31.39
N ASP A 188 7.66 -12.93 31.55
CA ASP A 188 7.18 -11.55 31.36
C ASP A 188 7.94 -10.57 32.29
N LYS A 189 9.25 -10.48 32.10
CA LYS A 189 10.15 -9.61 32.87
C LYS A 189 9.96 -8.20 32.33
N ARG A 190 9.38 -7.37 33.18
CA ARG A 190 9.30 -5.92 32.96
C ARG A 190 10.68 -5.39 32.57
N LEU A 191 10.69 -4.52 31.56
CA LEU A 191 11.89 -3.83 31.10
C LEU A 191 12.62 -3.15 32.26
N SER A 192 13.94 -3.22 32.24
CA SER A 192 14.78 -2.53 33.21
C SER A 192 14.64 -1.01 33.09
N GLU A 193 14.95 -0.29 34.18
CA GLU A 193 15.01 1.18 34.14
C GLU A 193 16.00 1.68 33.09
N ASN A 194 17.07 0.92 32.81
CA ASN A 194 18.04 1.25 31.77
C ASN A 194 17.37 1.20 30.38
N ALA A 195 16.68 0.12 30.03
CA ALA A 195 15.98 0.01 28.74
C ALA A 195 14.90 1.10 28.57
N LEU A 196 14.12 1.37 29.63
CA LEU A 196 13.08 2.41 29.62
C LEU A 196 13.64 3.84 29.52
N SER A 197 14.91 4.04 29.88
CA SER A 197 15.60 5.33 29.76
C SER A 197 16.18 5.60 28.37
N HIS A 198 16.01 4.68 27.41
CA HIS A 198 16.55 4.81 26.06
C HIS A 198 15.49 4.71 24.97
N ILE A 199 15.71 5.42 23.87
CA ILE A 199 14.86 5.37 22.68
C ILE A 199 15.75 5.20 21.43
N ALA A 200 15.35 4.28 20.55
CA ALA A 200 16.06 4.00 19.30
C ALA A 200 15.45 4.74 18.12
N TYR A 201 16.10 5.81 17.66
CA TYR A 201 15.72 6.52 16.44
C TYR A 201 16.34 5.84 15.21
N LEU A 202 15.60 5.78 14.12
CA LEU A 202 16.07 5.19 12.87
C LEU A 202 16.29 6.29 11.82
N SER A 203 17.52 6.40 11.34
CA SER A 203 17.88 7.28 10.24
C SER A 203 18.03 6.47 8.95
N PHE A 204 17.33 6.89 7.90
CA PHE A 204 17.36 6.24 6.59
C PHE A 204 18.13 7.08 5.56
N PRO A 205 18.67 6.44 4.51
CA PRO A 205 19.31 7.15 3.40
C PRO A 205 18.38 8.19 2.75
N PRO A 206 18.94 9.31 2.23
CA PRO A 206 18.17 10.46 1.73
C PRO A 206 17.33 10.16 0.47
N GLU A 207 17.59 9.05 -0.22
CA GLU A 207 16.74 8.57 -1.32
C GLU A 207 15.35 8.11 -0.88
N LEU A 208 15.19 7.77 0.41
CA LEU A 208 13.94 7.37 1.04
C LEU A 208 13.36 8.54 1.83
N ASP A 209 12.05 8.53 1.98
CA ASP A 209 11.33 9.58 2.71
C ASP A 209 10.75 8.99 3.99
N ALA A 210 11.28 9.41 5.13
CA ALA A 210 10.83 9.00 6.45
C ALA A 210 9.96 10.11 7.05
N SER A 211 8.72 9.78 7.43
CA SER A 211 7.86 10.71 8.15
C SER A 211 8.43 11.04 9.54
N LYS A 212 7.92 12.11 10.15
CA LYS A 212 8.15 12.38 11.57
C LYS A 212 7.78 11.16 12.42
N GLU A 213 8.63 10.86 13.38
CA GLU A 213 8.47 9.74 14.30
C GLU A 213 7.28 9.98 15.25
N ARG A 214 6.57 8.90 15.56
CA ARG A 214 5.45 8.88 16.50
C ARG A 214 5.80 7.90 17.62
N LEU A 215 5.64 8.35 18.86
CA LEU A 215 5.75 7.48 20.01
C LEU A 215 4.48 6.62 20.11
N VAL A 216 4.68 5.32 20.25
CA VAL A 216 3.64 4.33 20.47
C VAL A 216 4.00 3.63 21.77
N SER A 217 3.20 3.86 22.81
CA SER A 217 3.34 3.16 24.08
C SER A 217 2.47 1.91 24.07
N ASP A 218 3.06 0.78 24.38
CA ASP A 218 2.37 -0.46 24.72
C ASP A 218 2.55 -0.69 26.23
N ASP A 219 1.46 -1.00 26.93
CA ASP A 219 1.45 -1.16 28.38
C ASP A 219 2.31 -2.38 28.81
N ASP A 220 2.50 -3.36 27.92
CA ASP A 220 3.26 -4.58 28.18
C ASP A 220 4.69 -4.54 27.58
N GLU A 221 4.88 -3.89 26.42
CA GLU A 221 6.16 -3.91 25.66
C GLU A 221 6.96 -2.59 25.70
N GLY A 222 6.48 -1.57 26.41
CA GLY A 222 7.18 -0.31 26.62
C GLY A 222 6.96 0.71 25.49
N VAL A 223 7.98 1.55 25.24
CA VAL A 223 7.86 2.69 24.30
C VAL A 223 8.55 2.35 22.98
N SER A 224 7.75 2.32 21.91
CA SER A 224 8.22 2.15 20.54
C SER A 224 8.17 3.46 19.75
N LEU A 225 9.10 3.63 18.81
CA LEU A 225 9.00 4.66 17.78
C LEU A 225 8.44 4.04 16.50
N CYS A 226 7.48 4.74 15.89
CA CYS A 226 6.88 4.39 14.62
C CYS A 226 7.11 5.52 13.61
N LEU A 227 7.60 5.18 12.41
CA LEU A 227 7.68 6.10 11.28
C LEU A 227 7.13 5.46 10.01
N LEU A 228 6.62 6.27 9.09
CA LEU A 228 6.25 5.84 7.74
C LEU A 228 7.44 6.04 6.82
N LEU A 229 7.93 4.94 6.24
CA LEU A 229 8.97 4.97 5.22
C LEU A 229 8.31 4.87 3.84
N SER A 230 8.57 5.85 2.99
CA SER A 230 8.02 5.98 1.64
C SER A 230 9.11 5.96 0.57
N HIS A 231 8.68 5.79 -0.68
CA HIS A 231 9.55 5.75 -1.86
C HIS A 231 10.50 4.55 -1.89
N LEU A 232 10.09 3.40 -1.34
CA LEU A 232 10.90 2.18 -1.32
C LEU A 232 11.41 1.76 -2.71
N GLN A 233 10.69 2.10 -3.79
CA GLN A 233 11.12 1.81 -5.17
C GLN A 233 12.39 2.57 -5.60
N ARG A 234 12.86 3.54 -4.81
CA ARG A 234 14.12 4.27 -5.04
C ARG A 234 15.33 3.60 -4.38
N SER A 235 15.11 2.66 -3.47
CA SER A 235 16.19 1.91 -2.82
C SER A 235 16.99 1.12 -3.84
N LYS A 236 18.31 1.20 -3.78
CA LYS A 236 19.21 0.44 -4.65
C LYS A 236 19.72 -0.81 -3.92
N GLY A 237 18.85 -1.80 -3.79
CA GLY A 237 19.15 -3.04 -3.08
C GLY A 237 18.48 -3.12 -1.71
N GLU A 238 19.17 -3.77 -0.77
CA GLU A 238 18.68 -3.98 0.59
C GLU A 238 18.50 -2.66 1.34
N LEU A 239 17.47 -2.62 2.18
CA LEU A 239 17.22 -1.48 3.04
C LEU A 239 18.27 -1.42 4.14
N LYS A 240 18.84 -0.25 4.35
CA LYS A 240 19.82 0.03 5.41
C LYS A 240 19.33 1.18 6.25
N CYS A 241 19.65 1.17 7.53
CA CYS A 241 19.42 2.31 8.41
C CYS A 241 20.55 2.44 9.44
N THR A 242 20.63 3.63 10.00
CA THR A 242 21.49 3.94 11.14
C THR A 242 20.60 4.10 12.37
N ILE A 243 20.83 3.25 13.36
CA ILE A 243 20.18 3.33 14.67
C ILE A 243 20.92 4.38 15.49
N LEU A 244 20.20 5.36 15.98
CA LEU A 244 20.66 6.41 16.89
C LEU A 244 19.99 6.17 18.25
N LEU A 245 20.72 5.56 19.17
CA LEU A 245 20.22 5.31 20.51
C LEU A 245 20.39 6.58 21.35
N LYS A 246 19.29 7.08 21.92
CA LYS A 246 19.27 8.32 22.70
C LYS A 246 18.78 8.08 24.11
N SER A 247 19.36 8.79 25.08
CA SER A 247 18.84 8.86 26.43
C SER A 247 17.57 9.72 26.47
N THR A 248 16.54 9.29 27.20
CA THR A 248 15.28 10.05 27.37
C THR A 248 15.47 11.31 28.20
N ALA A 249 16.45 11.33 29.10
CA ALA A 249 16.72 12.46 29.99
C ALA A 249 17.37 13.63 29.24
N ASP A 250 18.43 13.34 28.48
CA ASP A 250 19.29 14.37 27.87
C ASP A 250 19.07 14.54 26.36
N GLN A 251 18.35 13.60 25.71
CA GLN A 251 18.18 13.50 24.26
C GLN A 251 19.48 13.40 23.44
N GLU A 252 20.62 13.20 24.12
CA GLU A 252 21.92 12.97 23.52
C GLU A 252 22.03 11.55 22.95
N VAL A 253 22.79 11.42 21.86
CA VAL A 253 23.05 10.12 21.23
C VAL A 253 24.13 9.39 22.03
N VAL A 254 23.75 8.30 22.69
CA VAL A 254 24.65 7.49 23.52
C VAL A 254 25.37 6.42 22.72
N ALA A 255 24.75 5.92 21.64
CA ALA A 255 25.34 4.93 20.75
C ALA A 255 24.76 5.03 19.34
N THR A 256 25.53 4.57 18.36
CA THR A 256 25.11 4.55 16.96
C THR A 256 25.54 3.25 16.31
N ARG A 257 24.67 2.66 15.49
CA ARG A 257 24.98 1.42 14.76
C ARG A 257 24.29 1.39 13.40
N GLU A 258 25.03 1.06 12.36
CA GLU A 258 24.46 0.79 11.04
C GLU A 258 24.00 -0.67 10.94
N VAL A 259 22.84 -0.88 10.33
CA VAL A 259 22.25 -2.21 10.14
C VAL A 259 21.65 -2.34 8.74
N ILE A 260 21.74 -3.56 8.20
CA ILE A 260 21.07 -3.97 6.97
C ILE A 260 19.79 -4.70 7.37
N LEU A 261 18.64 -4.15 6.97
CA LEU A 261 17.31 -4.69 7.28
C LEU A 261 16.81 -5.68 6.22
N GLY A 262 17.58 -5.86 5.13
CA GLY A 262 17.23 -6.72 4.00
C GLY A 262 16.20 -6.09 3.06
N HIS A 263 15.56 -6.92 2.23
CA HIS A 263 14.57 -6.44 1.27
C HIS A 263 13.14 -6.40 1.83
N VAL A 264 12.54 -5.21 1.77
CA VAL A 264 11.16 -4.90 2.19
C VAL A 264 10.31 -4.55 0.96
N LEU A 265 9.18 -5.25 0.80
CA LEU A 265 8.18 -5.01 -0.26
C LEU A 265 8.78 -4.85 -1.68
N ILE A 266 8.51 -3.73 -2.36
CA ILE A 266 8.95 -3.43 -3.75
C ILE A 266 10.46 -3.49 -3.95
N THR A 267 11.27 -3.35 -2.89
CA THR A 267 12.75 -3.42 -3.01
C THR A 267 13.24 -4.79 -3.50
N ARG A 268 12.40 -5.83 -3.41
CA ARG A 268 12.69 -7.19 -3.90
C ARG A 268 12.74 -7.27 -5.43
N ILE A 269 12.21 -6.29 -6.17
CA ILE A 269 12.33 -6.25 -7.63
C ILE A 269 13.80 -6.24 -8.05
N GLU A 270 14.64 -5.51 -7.32
CA GLU A 270 16.08 -5.39 -7.63
C GLU A 270 16.83 -6.73 -7.43
N MET A 271 16.28 -7.72 -6.71
CA MET A 271 16.90 -9.04 -6.56
C MET A 271 16.98 -9.83 -7.87
N PHE A 272 16.14 -9.49 -8.85
CA PHE A 272 15.97 -10.25 -10.10
C PHE A 272 16.45 -9.50 -11.35
N LYS A 273 17.12 -8.35 -11.17
CA LYS A 273 17.82 -7.64 -12.25
C LYS A 273 19.26 -8.13 -12.35
#